data_AF-W5WBF3-F1
#
_entry.id   AF-W5WBF3-F1
#
_cell.length_a   1.000
_cell.length_b   1.000
_cell.length_c   1.000
_cell.angle_alpha   90.00
_cell.angle_beta   90.00
_cell.angle_gamma   90.00
#
_symmetry.space_group_name_H-M   'P 1'
#
loop_
_entity.id
_entity.type
_entity.pdbx_description
1 polymer ?
#
loop_
_entity_poly.entity_id
_entity_poly.type
_entity_poly.pdbx_seq_one_letter_code
_entity_poly.pdbx_strand_id
1 'polypeptide(L)'
;MTSVEDLCTLISGQITWGRGQSPQQLTPDTMLLEMGLLDSLAIMQIVTALNSQAGIVLPDTEIVAANFRSPAALWKLIESLPAGATQ
;
A
#
# COMPACT_ATOMS: atom_id res chain seq x y z
N MET A 1 0.31 11.50 -5.67
CA MET A 1 -0.57 10.31 -5.69
C MET A 1 -1.99 10.74 -5.37
N THR A 2 -2.96 10.56 -6.27
CA THR A 2 -4.33 11.08 -6.08
C THR A 2 -5.43 10.03 -6.26
N SER A 3 -5.08 8.75 -6.48
CA SER A 3 -6.06 7.68 -6.70
C SER A 3 -5.50 6.31 -6.30
N VAL A 4 -6.41 5.37 -6.02
CA VAL A 4 -6.08 3.97 -5.69
C VAL A 4 -5.25 3.27 -6.77
N GLU A 5 -5.37 3.68 -8.04
CA GLU A 5 -4.58 3.16 -9.16
C GLU A 5 -3.09 3.47 -9.04
N ASP A 6 -2.77 4.69 -8.59
CA ASP A 6 -1.40 5.14 -8.36
C ASP A 6 -0.80 4.40 -7.15
N LEU A 7 -1.62 4.16 -6.12
CA LEU A 7 -1.26 3.31 -5.00
C LEU A 7 -1.01 1.86 -5.46
N CYS A 8 -1.88 1.31 -6.31
CA CYS A 8 -1.72 -0.01 -6.91
C CYS A 8 -0.36 -0.08 -7.62
N THR A 9 -0.05 0.91 -8.44
CA THR A 9 1.23 1.00 -9.16
C THR A 9 2.42 1.03 -8.21
N LEU A 10 2.36 1.81 -7.13
CA LEU A 10 3.43 1.87 -6.13
C LEU A 10 3.61 0.53 -5.41
N ILE A 11 2.53 -0.07 -4.90
CA ILE A 11 2.58 -1.36 -4.22
C ILE A 11 3.13 -2.41 -5.17
N SER A 12 2.71 -2.38 -6.43
CA SER A 12 3.15 -3.34 -7.45
C SER A 12 4.67 -3.32 -7.65
N GLY A 13 5.32 -2.18 -7.42
CA GLY A 13 6.78 -2.07 -7.47
C GLY A 13 7.50 -2.50 -6.20
N GLN A 14 6.80 -2.67 -5.07
CA GLN A 14 7.40 -3.00 -3.76
C GLN A 14 7.11 -4.44 -3.29
N ILE A 15 6.18 -5.15 -3.92
CA ILE A 15 5.82 -6.53 -3.59
C ILE A 15 6.62 -7.56 -4.39
N THR A 16 6.75 -8.76 -3.84
CA THR A 16 7.41 -9.89 -4.51
C THR A 16 6.43 -10.60 -5.43
N TRP A 17 6.71 -10.61 -6.73
CA TRP A 17 5.86 -11.28 -7.73
C TRP A 17 6.14 -12.77 -7.81
N GLY A 18 5.09 -13.60 -7.73
CA GLY A 18 5.16 -15.02 -8.07
C GLY A 18 5.45 -15.24 -9.55
N ARG A 19 5.98 -16.41 -9.92
CA ARG A 19 6.27 -16.74 -11.33
C ARG A 19 5.00 -16.63 -12.17
N GLY A 20 5.01 -15.73 -13.16
CA GLY A 20 3.90 -15.50 -14.08
C GLY A 20 2.90 -14.43 -13.66
N GLN A 21 3.06 -13.82 -12.48
CA GLN A 21 2.28 -12.64 -12.10
C GLN A 21 2.99 -11.37 -12.57
N SER A 22 2.21 -10.34 -12.90
CA SER A 22 2.72 -9.07 -13.40
C SER A 22 2.08 -7.89 -12.66
N PRO A 23 2.83 -6.80 -12.45
CA PRO A 23 2.33 -5.59 -11.78
C PRO A 23 1.06 -4.99 -12.38
N GLN A 24 0.83 -5.21 -13.68
CA GLN A 24 -0.36 -4.74 -14.40
C GLN A 24 -1.65 -5.50 -14.02
N GLN A 25 -1.57 -6.62 -13.31
CA GLN A 25 -2.75 -7.38 -12.84
C GLN A 25 -3.15 -7.04 -11.40
N LEU A 26 -2.42 -6.16 -10.72
CA LEU A 26 -2.78 -5.74 -9.37
C LEU A 26 -4.07 -4.93 -9.41
N THR A 27 -5.11 -5.43 -8.75
CA THR A 27 -6.37 -4.72 -8.57
C THR A 27 -6.48 -4.18 -7.15
N PRO A 28 -7.27 -3.12 -6.93
CA PRO A 28 -7.49 -2.57 -5.60
C PRO A 28 -8.07 -3.58 -4.59
N ASP A 29 -8.77 -4.62 -5.06
CA ASP A 29 -9.33 -5.68 -4.23
C ASP A 29 -8.37 -6.88 -4.06
N THR A 30 -7.16 -6.82 -4.63
CA THR A 30 -6.20 -7.92 -4.55
C THR A 30 -5.73 -8.14 -3.12
N MET A 31 -5.91 -9.36 -2.62
CA MET A 31 -5.48 -9.76 -1.28
C MET A 31 -3.98 -10.04 -1.24
N LEU A 32 -3.18 -9.00 -1.00
CA LEU A 32 -1.72 -9.03 -0.99
C LEU A 32 -1.15 -10.00 0.06
N LEU A 33 -1.77 -10.02 1.25
CA LEU A 33 -1.37 -10.89 2.36
C LEU A 33 -1.77 -12.35 2.14
N GLU A 34 -2.97 -12.61 1.61
CA GLU A 34 -3.44 -13.97 1.34
C GLU A 34 -2.62 -14.65 0.23
N MET A 35 -2.19 -13.87 -0.76
CA MET A 35 -1.30 -14.34 -1.82
C MET A 35 0.17 -14.43 -1.39
N GLY A 36 0.52 -13.96 -0.19
CA GLY A 36 1.90 -13.91 0.30
C GLY A 36 2.82 -12.98 -0.49
N LEU A 37 2.25 -11.97 -1.17
CA LEU A 37 3.01 -10.99 -1.97
C LEU A 37 3.64 -9.91 -1.07
N LEU A 38 3.09 -9.75 0.14
CA LEU A 38 3.44 -8.69 1.07
C LEU A 38 4.13 -9.24 2.31
N ASP A 39 5.42 -8.95 2.41
CA ASP A 39 6.26 -9.23 3.58
C ASP A 39 6.39 -8.00 4.49
N SER A 40 6.86 -8.21 5.73
CA SER A 40 7.16 -7.12 6.70
C SER A 40 8.06 -6.03 6.10
N LEU A 41 9.03 -6.41 5.27
CA LEU A 41 9.89 -5.46 4.56
C LEU A 41 9.11 -4.68 3.49
N ALA A 42 8.25 -5.34 2.72
CA ALA A 42 7.44 -4.69 1.70
C ALA A 42 6.47 -3.66 2.32
N ILE A 43 5.92 -3.95 3.50
CA ILE A 43 5.09 -3.01 4.27
C ILE A 43 5.88 -1.72 4.59
N MET A 44 7.07 -1.86 5.17
CA MET A 44 7.94 -0.72 5.51
C MET A 44 8.30 0.10 4.27
N GLN A 45 8.61 -0.57 3.15
CA GLN A 45 8.89 0.06 1.86
C GLN A 45 7.70 0.85 1.33
N ILE A 46 6.48 0.29 1.39
CA ILE A 46 5.26 0.97 0.97
C ILE A 46 5.00 2.20 1.82
N VAL A 47 5.12 2.10 3.15
CA VAL A 47 4.94 3.25 4.06
C VAL A 47 5.95 4.36 3.76
N THR A 48 7.21 3.98 3.53
CA THR A 48 8.28 4.94 3.18
C THR A 48 8.01 5.60 1.83
N ALA A 49 7.59 4.82 0.83
CA ALA A 49 7.28 5.33 -0.49
C ALA A 49 6.04 6.23 -0.47
N LEU A 50 5.03 5.93 0.35
CA LEU A 50 3.87 6.81 0.57
C LEU A 50 4.27 8.15 1.20
N ASN A 51 5.14 8.12 2.20
CA ASN A 51 5.68 9.33 2.81
C ASN A 51 6.47 10.16 1.78
N SER A 52 7.39 9.53 1.06
CA SER A 52 8.25 10.21 0.08
C SER A 52 7.49 10.72 -1.15
N GLN A 53 6.58 9.93 -1.72
CA GLN A 53 5.89 10.22 -2.99
C GLN A 53 4.62 11.06 -2.80
N ALA A 54 3.92 10.89 -1.68
CA ALA A 54 2.63 11.51 -1.42
C ALA A 54 2.61 12.43 -0.20
N GLY A 55 3.67 12.44 0.62
CA GLY A 55 3.67 13.14 1.91
C GLY A 55 2.75 12.50 2.95
N ILE A 56 2.36 11.24 2.75
CA ILE A 56 1.43 10.55 3.66
C ILE A 56 2.24 9.81 4.72
N VAL A 57 2.09 10.22 5.96
CA VAL A 57 2.69 9.54 7.12
C VAL A 57 1.64 8.64 7.75
N LEU A 58 1.85 7.32 7.70
CA LEU A 58 1.05 6.37 8.46
C LEU A 58 1.62 6.25 9.88
N PRO A 59 0.80 6.42 10.92
CA PRO A 59 1.23 6.12 12.29
C PRO A 59 1.40 4.61 12.46
N ASP A 60 2.32 4.20 13.34
CA ASP A 60 2.64 2.79 13.61
C ASP A 60 1.44 1.95 14.03
N THR A 61 0.45 2.56 14.68
CA THR A 61 -0.82 1.92 15.04
C THR A 61 -1.65 1.49 13.83
N GLU A 62 -1.51 2.22 12.71
CA GLU A 62 -2.20 1.93 11.46
C GLU A 62 -1.37 1.01 10.56
N ILE A 63 -0.09 0.77 10.90
CA ILE A 63 0.80 -0.14 10.17
C ILE A 63 0.50 -1.59 10.59
N VAL A 64 -0.72 -2.06 10.31
CA VAL A 64 -1.20 -3.40 10.67
C VAL A 64 -1.59 -4.18 9.42
N ALA A 65 -1.39 -5.51 9.46
CA ALA A 65 -1.71 -6.39 8.35
C ALA A 65 -3.13 -6.18 7.80
N ALA A 66 -4.11 -5.90 8.66
CA ALA A 66 -5.49 -5.62 8.23
C ALA A 66 -5.59 -4.47 7.20
N ASN A 67 -4.80 -3.41 7.38
CA ASN A 67 -4.80 -2.23 6.51
C ASN A 67 -4.03 -2.45 5.22
N PHE A 68 -3.07 -3.39 5.20
CA PHE A 68 -2.34 -3.79 3.99
C PHE A 68 -2.88 -5.07 3.34
N ARG A 69 -4.08 -5.53 3.72
CA ARG A 69 -4.72 -6.68 3.06
C ARG A 69 -4.91 -6.45 1.58
N SER A 70 -5.27 -5.24 1.19
CA SER A 70 -5.48 -4.87 -0.21
C SER A 70 -5.18 -3.38 -0.44
N PRO A 71 -4.84 -2.99 -1.68
CA PRO A 71 -4.63 -1.58 -2.00
C PRO A 71 -5.85 -0.71 -1.67
N ALA A 72 -7.07 -1.23 -1.84
CA ALA A 72 -8.30 -0.52 -1.47
C ALA A 72 -8.39 -0.25 0.04
N ALA A 73 -8.01 -1.22 0.88
CA ALA A 73 -8.04 -1.05 2.33
C ALA A 73 -7.05 0.04 2.75
N LEU A 74 -5.84 0.01 2.20
CA LEU A 74 -4.81 1.01 2.45
C LEU A 74 -5.25 2.39 1.93
N TRP A 75 -5.83 2.45 0.73
CA TRP A 75 -6.34 3.70 0.15
C TRP A 75 -7.45 4.30 1.01
N LYS A 76 -8.40 3.49 1.48
CA LYS A 76 -9.49 3.95 2.34
C LYS A 76 -8.98 4.51 3.67
N LEU A 77 -7.90 3.94 4.20
CA LEU A 77 -7.22 4.47 5.37
C LEU A 77 -6.56 5.82 5.08
N ILE A 78 -5.84 5.91 3.97
CA ILE A 78 -5.24 7.16 3.49
C ILE A 78 -6.30 8.26 3.29
N GLU A 79 -7.44 7.93 2.68
CA GLU A 79 -8.56 8.85 2.49
C GLU A 79 -9.24 9.25 3.81
N SER A 80 -9.21 8.36 4.80
CA SER A 80 -9.72 8.63 6.13
C SER A 80 -8.74 9.45 6.98
N LEU A 81 -7.45 9.45 6.66
CA LEU A 81 -6.47 10.31 7.30
C LEU A 81 -6.77 11.76 6.86
N PRO A 82 -6.92 12.71 7.80
CA PRO A 82 -7.03 14.10 7.43
C PRO A 82 -5.78 14.49 6.65
N ALA A 83 -5.96 15.09 5.46
CA ALA A 83 -4.89 15.49 4.53
C ALA A 83 -3.96 16.61 5.07
N GLY A 84 -3.72 16.65 6.38
CA GLY A 84 -3.03 17.73 7.07
C GLY A 84 -2.58 17.36 8.48
N ALA A 85 -2.17 16.12 8.76
CA ALA A 85 -1.37 15.84 9.95
C ALA A 85 0.11 16.16 9.66
N THR A 86 0.39 17.44 9.40
CA THR A 86 1.72 18.03 9.54
C THR A 86 2.12 17.84 11.00
N GLN A 87 3.18 17.08 11.27
CA GLN A 87 3.87 17.10 12.56
C GLN A 87 5.25 17.73 12.39
#